data_AF-A0A8T5MLH9-F1
#
_entry.id   AF-A0A8T5MLH9-F1
#
_cell.length_a   1.000
_cell.length_b   1.000
_cell.length_c   1.000
_cell.angle_alpha   90.00
_cell.angle_beta   90.00
_cell.angle_gamma   90.00
#
_symmetry.space_group_name_H-M   'P 1'
#
loop_
_entity.id
_entity.type
_entity.pdbx_description
1 polymer ?
#
loop_
_entity_poly.entity_id
_entity_poly.type
_entity_poly.pdbx_seq_one_letter_code
_entity_poly.pdbx_strand_id
1 'polypeptide(L)'
;MNFKNLPIGIKILLGFFLIILLYGIITLINYYDISEVRDLASEVVPRVDQMSHLQDIAVALESFEKNIDKYLSIGYVEYGDKAKQDLLNTIEFIENSKNNTDDTLLPELKEFEVIISEMQDTVVFLTHTDRANHKLVNEKIVLVYTQLNNAKQRYNELISKTTSYTKEIVVKQKIIINRVINLFLVLGLSILIIGIVLSLFLSKTISKPITKLRNASNEIGKGNLDAKIEVNSGDEIGDLAKTFNEMRVQLKQREDQAVKDREELLNSLLSAFKGKLGNIATILARKNVKELVEKNPRIIKILPPSLAKSIKKERELNQEFEEK
;
A
#
# COMPACT_ATOMS: atom_id res chain seq x y z
N MET A 1 -0.52 16.57 -22.37
CA MET A 1 -1.12 17.46 -21.33
C MET A 1 -0.14 17.53 -20.16
N ASN A 2 0.30 18.71 -19.72
CA ASN A 2 1.33 18.82 -18.68
C ASN A 2 0.72 18.54 -17.30
N PHE A 3 1.21 17.53 -16.58
CA PHE A 3 0.64 17.08 -15.29
C PHE A 3 0.56 18.20 -14.25
N LYS A 4 1.42 19.22 -14.36
CA LYS A 4 1.40 20.40 -13.48
C LYS A 4 0.12 21.23 -13.58
N ASN A 5 -0.58 21.20 -14.73
CA ASN A 5 -1.74 22.05 -14.99
C ASN A 5 -3.08 21.34 -14.73
N LEU A 6 -3.04 20.09 -14.25
CA LEU A 6 -4.26 19.36 -13.91
C LEU A 6 -4.83 19.87 -12.57
N PRO A 7 -6.16 19.95 -12.44
CA PRO A 7 -6.83 20.13 -11.16
C PRO A 7 -6.27 19.20 -10.07
N ILE A 8 -6.12 19.69 -8.85
CA ILE A 8 -5.58 18.93 -7.71
C ILE A 8 -6.44 17.70 -7.43
N GLY A 9 -7.77 17.86 -7.49
CA GLY A 9 -8.70 16.74 -7.32
C GLY A 9 -8.46 15.62 -8.34
N ILE A 10 -8.20 15.98 -9.60
CA ILE A 10 -7.89 15.01 -10.66
C ILE A 10 -6.53 14.35 -10.43
N LYS A 11 -5.51 15.10 -9.98
CA LYS A 11 -4.19 14.53 -9.64
C LYS A 11 -4.29 13.47 -8.55
N ILE A 12 -5.06 13.76 -7.49
CA ILE A 12 -5.28 12.84 -6.37
C ILE A 12 -6.07 11.62 -6.84
N LEU A 13 -7.17 11.82 -7.57
CA LEU A 13 -7.98 10.73 -8.11
C LEU A 13 -7.17 9.82 -9.04
N LEU A 14 -6.35 10.38 -9.93
CA LEU A 14 -5.47 9.60 -10.80
C LEU A 14 -4.47 8.76 -9.99
N GLY A 15 -3.92 9.31 -8.91
CA GLY A 15 -3.03 8.56 -8.01
C GLY A 15 -3.72 7.39 -7.33
N PHE A 16 -4.90 7.61 -6.73
CA PHE A 16 -5.68 6.54 -6.12
C PHE A 16 -6.18 5.52 -7.14
N PHE A 17 -6.67 5.98 -8.29
CA PHE A 17 -7.14 5.13 -9.37
C PHE A 17 -6.02 4.22 -9.88
N LEU A 18 -4.80 4.75 -10.06
CA LEU A 18 -3.64 3.96 -10.44
C LEU A 18 -3.35 2.85 -9.42
N ILE A 19 -3.38 3.17 -8.12
CA ILE A 19 -3.15 2.18 -7.06
C ILE A 19 -4.24 1.10 -7.07
N ILE A 20 -5.51 1.49 -7.19
CA ILE A 20 -6.65 0.57 -7.22
C ILE A 20 -6.59 -0.31 -8.47
N LEU A 21 -6.27 0.26 -9.62
CA LEU A 21 -6.12 -0.45 -10.88
C LEU A 21 -5.01 -1.51 -10.78
N LEU A 22 -3.85 -1.11 -10.26
CA LEU A 22 -2.73 -2.03 -10.04
C LEU A 22 -3.12 -3.15 -9.06
N TYR A 23 -3.75 -2.80 -7.94
CA TYR A 23 -4.23 -3.79 -6.97
C TYR A 23 -5.25 -4.75 -7.57
N GLY A 24 -6.16 -4.26 -8.43
CA GLY A 24 -7.14 -5.07 -9.13
C GLY A 24 -6.49 -6.04 -10.12
N ILE A 25 -5.55 -5.57 -10.93
CA ILE A 25 -4.78 -6.41 -11.87
C ILE A 25 -4.04 -7.51 -11.10
N ILE A 26 -3.38 -7.14 -10.01
CA ILE A 26 -2.64 -8.08 -9.15
C ILE A 26 -3.57 -9.12 -8.54
N THR A 27 -4.70 -8.70 -7.98
CA THR A 27 -5.70 -9.59 -7.41
C THR A 27 -6.24 -10.58 -8.46
N LEU A 28 -6.46 -10.11 -9.69
CA LEU A 28 -6.99 -10.92 -10.77
C LEU A 28 -5.96 -11.96 -11.26
N ILE A 29 -4.70 -11.56 -11.42
CA ILE A 29 -3.59 -12.50 -11.72
C ILE A 29 -3.47 -13.55 -10.61
N ASN A 30 -3.45 -13.12 -9.34
CA ASN A 30 -3.37 -14.01 -8.19
C ASN A 30 -4.54 -15.00 -8.12
N TYR A 31 -5.74 -14.56 -8.50
CA TYR A 31 -6.92 -15.41 -8.52
C TYR A 31 -6.82 -16.53 -9.56
N TYR A 32 -6.23 -16.25 -10.74
CA TYR A 32 -5.97 -17.31 -11.72
C TYR A 32 -4.91 -18.28 -11.23
N ASP A 33 -3.79 -17.79 -10.71
CA ASP A 33 -2.69 -18.64 -10.25
C ASP A 33 -3.11 -19.55 -9.07
N ILE A 34 -3.93 -19.07 -8.14
CA ILE A 34 -4.41 -19.87 -7.01
C ILE A 34 -5.38 -20.97 -7.43
N SER A 35 -6.10 -20.77 -8.54
CA SER A 35 -7.01 -21.78 -9.09
C SER A 35 -6.23 -22.98 -9.63
N GLU A 36 -5.11 -22.75 -10.33
CA GLU A 36 -4.22 -23.81 -10.82
C GLU A 36 -3.62 -24.63 -9.67
N VAL A 37 -3.17 -23.98 -8.59
CA VAL A 37 -2.66 -24.66 -7.39
C VAL A 37 -3.74 -25.54 -6.75
N ARG A 38 -4.98 -25.06 -6.69
CA ARG A 38 -6.11 -25.80 -6.11
C ARG A 38 -6.41 -27.07 -6.92
N ASP A 39 -6.39 -26.97 -8.25
CA ASP A 39 -6.69 -28.11 -9.12
C ASP A 39 -5.62 -29.20 -8.96
N LEU A 40 -4.33 -28.83 -8.93
CA LEU A 40 -3.24 -29.76 -8.60
C LEU A 40 -3.36 -30.36 -7.19
N ALA A 41 -3.79 -29.58 -6.20
CA ALA A 41 -4.00 -30.09 -4.84
C ALA A 41 -5.10 -31.15 -4.78
N SER A 42 -6.14 -31.02 -5.62
CA SER A 42 -7.22 -32.02 -5.71
C SER A 42 -6.76 -33.35 -6.33
N GLU A 43 -5.70 -33.32 -7.16
CA GLU A 43 -5.12 -34.52 -7.77
C GLU A 43 -4.19 -35.29 -6.81
N VAL A 44 -3.56 -34.60 -5.84
CA VAL A 44 -2.63 -35.22 -4.89
C VAL A 44 -3.36 -36.10 -3.87
N VAL A 45 -4.51 -35.66 -3.34
CA VAL A 45 -5.20 -36.34 -2.23
C VAL A 45 -5.58 -37.79 -2.58
N PRO A 46 -6.28 -38.08 -3.69
CA PRO A 46 -6.62 -39.46 -4.06
C PRO A 46 -5.38 -40.35 -4.25
N ARG A 47 -4.27 -39.78 -4.74
CA ARG A 47 -3.01 -40.51 -4.94
C ARG A 47 -2.31 -40.85 -3.63
N VAL A 48 -2.42 -39.99 -2.61
CA VAL A 48 -1.93 -40.28 -1.25
C VAL A 48 -2.77 -41.37 -0.60
N ASP A 49 -4.10 -41.33 -0.76
CA ASP A 49 -5.00 -42.38 -0.26
C ASP A 49 -4.72 -43.72 -0.94
N GLN A 50 -4.52 -43.72 -2.26
CA GLN A 50 -4.11 -44.90 -3.02
C GLN A 50 -2.78 -45.47 -2.49
N MET A 51 -1.80 -44.61 -2.20
CA MET A 51 -0.52 -45.03 -1.63
C MET A 51 -0.66 -45.63 -0.22
N SER A 52 -1.63 -45.16 0.57
CA SER A 52 -1.98 -45.77 1.86
C SER A 52 -2.52 -47.19 1.68
N HIS A 53 -3.45 -47.40 0.76
CA HIS A 53 -3.99 -48.75 0.50
C HIS A 53 -2.92 -49.72 -0.03
N LEU A 54 -2.00 -49.24 -0.87
CA LEU A 54 -0.85 -50.03 -1.29
C LEU A 54 0.03 -50.42 -0.08
N GLN A 55 0.27 -49.50 0.85
CA GLN A 55 1.01 -49.80 2.09
C GLN A 55 0.31 -50.91 2.91
N ASP A 56 -1.02 -50.87 3.01
CA ASP A 56 -1.81 -51.90 3.71
C ASP A 56 -1.67 -53.27 3.03
N ILE A 57 -1.61 -53.31 1.69
CA ILE A 57 -1.33 -54.55 0.93
C ILE A 57 0.05 -55.10 1.27
N ALA A 58 1.10 -54.27 1.33
CA ALA A 58 2.43 -54.73 1.73
C ALA A 58 2.41 -55.40 3.12
N VAL A 59 1.76 -54.76 4.09
CA VAL A 59 1.64 -55.29 5.45
C VAL A 59 0.87 -56.62 5.47
N ALA A 60 -0.21 -56.73 4.69
CA ALA A 60 -0.98 -57.96 4.57
C ALA A 60 -0.17 -59.08 3.91
N LEU A 61 0.62 -58.80 2.87
CA LEU A 61 1.50 -59.78 2.23
C LEU A 61 2.64 -60.27 3.14
N GLU A 62 3.21 -59.39 3.96
CA GLU A 62 4.20 -59.77 4.99
C GLU A 62 3.57 -60.63 6.09
N SER A 63 2.36 -60.27 6.55
CA SER A 63 1.59 -61.07 7.50
C SER A 63 1.27 -62.45 6.92
N PHE A 64 0.82 -62.49 5.67
CA PHE A 64 0.54 -63.73 4.93
C PHE A 64 1.77 -64.63 4.87
N GLU A 65 2.91 -64.12 4.43
CA GLU A 65 4.17 -64.88 4.34
C GLU A 65 4.55 -65.49 5.69
N LYS A 66 4.48 -64.69 6.75
CA LYS A 66 4.76 -65.16 8.12
C LYS A 66 3.79 -66.26 8.56
N ASN A 67 2.50 -66.13 8.25
CA ASN A 67 1.48 -67.09 8.66
C ASN A 67 1.55 -68.38 7.83
N ILE A 68 1.79 -68.29 6.51
CA ILE A 68 1.95 -69.46 5.66
C ILE A 68 3.23 -70.22 6.01
N ASP A 69 4.34 -69.53 6.31
CA ASP A 69 5.58 -70.15 6.78
C ASP A 69 5.36 -70.95 8.07
N LYS A 70 4.63 -70.38 9.04
CA LYS A 70 4.27 -71.09 10.28
C LYS A 70 3.36 -72.28 10.01
N TYR A 71 2.33 -72.12 9.18
CA TYR A 71 1.43 -73.21 8.83
C TYR A 71 2.19 -74.39 8.17
N LEU A 72 3.11 -74.10 7.27
CA LEU A 72 3.88 -75.10 6.53
C LEU A 72 4.96 -75.75 7.41
N SER A 73 5.61 -75.00 8.31
CA SER A 73 6.69 -75.50 9.18
C SER A 73 6.20 -76.29 10.40
N ILE A 74 5.20 -75.78 11.13
CA ILE A 74 4.74 -76.39 12.40
C ILE A 74 3.36 -77.05 12.31
N GLY A 75 2.64 -76.89 11.19
CA GLY A 75 1.40 -77.63 10.92
C GLY A 75 0.17 -77.17 11.70
N TYR A 76 0.24 -76.03 12.39
CA TYR A 76 -0.87 -75.52 13.20
C TYR A 76 -1.93 -74.83 12.33
N VAL A 77 -3.14 -75.38 12.31
CA VAL A 77 -4.27 -74.96 11.45
C VAL A 77 -4.60 -73.47 11.60
N GLU A 78 -4.49 -72.92 12.82
CA GLU A 78 -4.73 -71.50 13.12
C GLU A 78 -3.93 -70.55 12.20
N TYR A 79 -2.69 -70.89 11.85
CA TYR A 79 -1.88 -70.06 10.96
C TYR A 79 -2.31 -70.17 9.49
N GLY A 80 -2.91 -71.30 9.10
CA GLY A 80 -3.53 -71.45 7.78
C GLY A 80 -4.77 -70.55 7.64
N ASP A 81 -5.60 -70.49 8.68
CA ASP A 81 -6.77 -69.60 8.71
C ASP A 81 -6.35 -68.12 8.70
N LYS A 82 -5.31 -67.76 9.46
CA LYS A 82 -4.74 -66.40 9.43
C LYS A 82 -4.18 -66.04 8.05
N ALA A 83 -3.44 -66.95 7.41
CA ALA A 83 -2.94 -66.74 6.05
C ALA A 83 -4.10 -66.53 5.05
N LYS A 84 -5.18 -67.31 5.16
CA LYS A 84 -6.38 -67.10 4.33
C LYS A 84 -7.00 -65.72 4.58
N GLN A 85 -7.07 -65.28 5.83
CA GLN A 85 -7.59 -63.96 6.18
C GLN A 85 -6.71 -62.82 5.67
N ASP A 86 -5.37 -62.95 5.73
CA ASP A 86 -4.46 -61.95 5.17
C ASP A 86 -4.68 -61.76 3.66
N LEU A 87 -4.94 -62.83 2.92
CA LEU A 87 -5.28 -62.76 1.50
C LEU A 87 -6.66 -62.11 1.25
N LEU A 88 -7.66 -62.37 2.09
CA LEU A 88 -8.96 -61.68 2.02
C LEU A 88 -8.80 -60.17 2.25
N ASN A 89 -8.03 -59.79 3.27
CA ASN A 89 -7.74 -58.38 3.53
C ASN A 89 -7.00 -57.75 2.36
N THR A 90 -6.05 -58.48 1.74
CA THR A 90 -5.33 -58.01 0.55
C THR A 90 -6.28 -57.72 -0.61
N ILE A 91 -7.25 -58.62 -0.88
CA ILE A 91 -8.28 -58.40 -1.90
C ILE A 91 -9.12 -57.16 -1.57
N GLU A 92 -9.53 -56.98 -0.31
CA GLU A 92 -10.27 -55.80 0.13
C GLU A 92 -9.47 -54.50 -0.09
N PHE A 93 -8.18 -54.49 0.24
CA PHE A 93 -7.32 -53.33 0.00
C PHE A 93 -7.09 -53.05 -1.49
N ILE A 94 -7.05 -54.09 -2.34
CA ILE A 94 -7.03 -53.92 -3.81
C ILE A 94 -8.35 -53.30 -4.29
N GLU A 95 -9.49 -53.73 -3.76
CA GLU A 95 -10.80 -53.16 -4.10
C GLU A 95 -10.89 -51.67 -3.71
N ASN A 96 -10.48 -51.34 -2.48
CA ASN A 96 -10.42 -49.95 -2.01
C ASN A 96 -9.47 -49.10 -2.85
N SER A 97 -8.33 -49.67 -3.27
CA SER A 97 -7.42 -49.00 -4.21
C SER A 97 -8.14 -48.72 -5.53
N LYS A 98 -8.81 -49.70 -6.15
CA LYS A 98 -9.51 -49.53 -7.44
C LYS A 98 -10.58 -48.42 -7.40
N ASN A 99 -11.34 -48.32 -6.31
CA ASN A 99 -12.41 -47.32 -6.17
C ASN A 99 -11.90 -45.87 -6.08
N ASN A 100 -10.65 -45.67 -5.68
CA ASN A 100 -10.01 -44.35 -5.50
C ASN A 100 -8.92 -44.07 -6.56
N THR A 101 -8.89 -44.87 -7.65
CA THR A 101 -7.84 -44.85 -8.65
C THR A 101 -8.33 -44.26 -9.97
N ASP A 102 -7.49 -43.43 -10.59
CA ASP A 102 -7.66 -42.98 -11.97
C ASP A 102 -7.44 -44.16 -12.94
N ASP A 103 -8.08 -44.18 -14.12
CA ASP A 103 -8.14 -45.34 -15.05
C ASP A 103 -6.77 -45.96 -15.40
N THR A 104 -5.70 -45.18 -15.23
CA THR A 104 -4.30 -45.52 -15.49
C THR A 104 -3.72 -46.72 -14.74
N LEU A 105 -4.17 -47.04 -13.52
CA LEU A 105 -3.63 -48.16 -12.72
C LEU A 105 -4.61 -49.33 -12.56
N LEU A 106 -5.82 -49.19 -13.11
CA LEU A 106 -6.88 -50.18 -13.01
C LEU A 106 -6.50 -51.53 -13.65
N PRO A 107 -5.82 -51.61 -14.82
CA PRO A 107 -5.38 -52.88 -15.38
C PRO A 107 -4.40 -53.62 -14.46
N GLU A 108 -3.42 -52.91 -13.90
CA GLU A 108 -2.41 -53.50 -13.03
C GLU A 108 -3.01 -53.99 -11.71
N LEU A 109 -3.97 -53.26 -11.14
CA LEU A 109 -4.72 -53.70 -9.95
C LEU A 109 -5.57 -54.95 -10.22
N LYS A 110 -6.20 -55.05 -11.39
CA LYS A 110 -6.96 -56.25 -11.79
C LYS A 110 -6.06 -57.47 -11.96
N GLU A 111 -4.91 -57.30 -12.62
CA GLU A 111 -3.94 -58.39 -12.74
C GLU A 111 -3.41 -58.82 -11.37
N PHE A 112 -3.19 -57.87 -10.48
CA PHE A 112 -2.75 -58.16 -9.12
C PHE A 112 -3.81 -58.92 -8.32
N GLU A 113 -5.08 -58.53 -8.42
CA GLU A 113 -6.22 -59.22 -7.83
C GLU A 113 -6.33 -60.69 -8.27
N VAL A 114 -6.09 -60.96 -9.56
CA VAL A 114 -6.07 -62.33 -10.11
C VAL A 114 -4.98 -63.16 -9.43
N ILE A 115 -3.76 -62.63 -9.29
CA ILE A 115 -2.65 -63.33 -8.62
C ILE A 115 -3.02 -63.67 -7.16
N ILE A 116 -3.59 -62.71 -6.43
CA ILE A 116 -3.99 -62.93 -5.03
C ILE A 116 -5.12 -63.96 -4.92
N SER A 117 -6.07 -63.95 -5.86
CA SER A 117 -7.18 -64.92 -5.92
C SER A 117 -6.69 -66.34 -6.18
N GLU A 118 -5.80 -66.53 -7.17
CA GLU A 118 -5.18 -67.83 -7.45
C GLU A 118 -4.31 -68.35 -6.28
N MET A 119 -3.66 -67.43 -5.57
CA MET A 119 -2.90 -67.74 -4.36
C MET A 119 -3.82 -68.18 -3.22
N GLN A 120 -4.98 -67.52 -3.07
CA GLN A 120 -6.00 -67.90 -2.11
C GLN A 120 -6.52 -69.31 -2.36
N ASP A 121 -6.84 -69.66 -3.60
CA ASP A 121 -7.28 -71.02 -3.96
C ASP A 121 -6.23 -72.07 -3.60
N THR A 122 -4.95 -71.74 -3.82
CA THR A 122 -3.83 -72.64 -3.50
C THR A 122 -3.67 -72.82 -1.98
N VAL A 123 -3.84 -71.76 -1.19
CA VAL A 123 -3.81 -71.82 0.28
C VAL A 123 -5.02 -72.56 0.84
N VAL A 124 -6.21 -72.37 0.26
CA VAL A 124 -7.41 -73.15 0.62
C VAL A 124 -7.18 -74.64 0.35
N PHE A 125 -6.59 -74.99 -0.80
CA PHE A 125 -6.21 -76.37 -1.09
C PHE A 125 -5.24 -76.92 -0.04
N LEU A 126 -4.17 -76.19 0.27
CA LEU A 126 -3.16 -76.63 1.24
C LEU A 126 -3.73 -76.83 2.66
N THR A 127 -4.72 -76.03 3.04
CA THR A 127 -5.35 -76.08 4.38
C THR A 127 -6.38 -77.20 4.54
N HIS A 128 -6.97 -77.71 3.44
CA HIS A 128 -8.01 -78.74 3.47
C HIS A 128 -7.54 -80.12 2.96
N THR A 129 -6.32 -80.23 2.42
CA THR A 129 -5.79 -81.47 1.85
C THR A 129 -5.08 -82.32 2.90
N ASP A 130 -5.32 -83.63 2.88
CA ASP A 130 -4.54 -84.60 3.66
C ASP A 130 -3.07 -84.60 3.21
N ARG A 131 -2.17 -84.37 4.17
CA ARG A 131 -0.71 -84.28 3.94
C ARG A 131 -0.07 -85.59 3.47
N ALA A 132 -0.81 -86.70 3.44
CA ALA A 132 -0.35 -87.98 2.90
C ALA A 132 0.04 -87.92 1.41
N ASN A 133 -0.53 -87.00 0.61
CA ASN A 133 -0.14 -86.80 -0.79
C ASN A 133 1.05 -85.84 -0.92
N HIS A 134 2.22 -86.28 -0.45
CA HIS A 134 3.43 -85.46 -0.38
C HIS A 134 3.84 -84.80 -1.71
N LYS A 135 3.65 -85.46 -2.86
CA LYS A 135 4.01 -84.90 -4.16
C LYS A 135 3.15 -83.68 -4.51
N LEU A 136 1.83 -83.83 -4.42
CA LEU A 136 0.89 -82.76 -4.76
C LEU A 136 0.96 -81.59 -3.77
N VAL A 137 1.15 -81.89 -2.48
CA VAL A 137 1.35 -80.88 -1.44
C VAL A 137 2.63 -80.08 -1.69
N ASN A 138 3.75 -80.75 -2.01
CA ASN A 138 5.01 -80.06 -2.33
C ASN A 138 4.89 -79.18 -3.58
N GLU A 139 4.20 -79.65 -4.62
CA GLU A 139 3.92 -78.86 -5.82
C GLU A 139 3.14 -77.57 -5.48
N LYS A 140 2.11 -77.69 -4.63
CA LYS A 140 1.29 -76.56 -4.20
C LYS A 140 2.02 -75.60 -3.26
N ILE A 141 2.93 -76.09 -2.42
CA ILE A 141 3.83 -75.26 -1.63
C ILE A 141 4.71 -74.41 -2.54
N VAL A 142 5.37 -75.03 -3.53
CA VAL A 142 6.19 -74.30 -4.51
C VAL A 142 5.35 -73.28 -5.28
N LEU A 143 4.10 -73.63 -5.62
CA LEU A 143 3.18 -72.72 -6.31
C LEU A 143 2.83 -71.49 -5.44
N VAL A 144 2.49 -71.66 -4.16
CA VAL A 144 2.18 -70.53 -3.25
C VAL A 144 3.37 -69.58 -3.14
N TYR A 145 4.59 -70.08 -2.93
CA TYR A 145 5.76 -69.20 -2.85
C TYR A 145 6.07 -68.51 -4.18
N THR A 146 5.81 -69.18 -5.30
CA THR A 146 5.94 -68.59 -6.64
C THR A 146 4.93 -67.44 -6.82
N GLN A 147 3.66 -67.68 -6.48
CA GLN A 147 2.60 -66.69 -6.52
C GLN A 147 2.87 -65.52 -5.57
N LEU A 148 3.39 -65.79 -4.36
CA LEU A 148 3.78 -64.76 -3.39
C LEU A 148 4.91 -63.87 -3.93
N ASN A 149 5.93 -64.47 -4.54
CA ASN A 149 7.01 -63.70 -5.16
C ASN A 149 6.50 -62.83 -6.33
N ASN A 150 5.63 -63.39 -7.17
CA ASN A 150 4.99 -62.64 -8.25
C ASN A 150 4.11 -61.50 -7.70
N ALA A 151 3.35 -61.75 -6.63
CA ALA A 151 2.54 -60.76 -5.94
C ALA A 151 3.41 -59.62 -5.38
N LYS A 152 4.50 -59.94 -4.68
CA LYS A 152 5.47 -58.95 -4.18
C LYS A 152 6.12 -58.14 -5.30
N GLN A 153 6.49 -58.78 -6.40
CA GLN A 153 7.02 -58.07 -7.58
C GLN A 153 5.97 -57.11 -8.14
N ARG A 154 4.73 -57.56 -8.33
CA ARG A 154 3.65 -56.73 -8.88
C ARG A 154 3.31 -55.55 -7.96
N TYR A 155 3.29 -55.81 -6.66
CA TYR A 155 3.19 -54.77 -5.63
C TYR A 155 4.31 -53.73 -5.77
N ASN A 156 5.57 -54.16 -5.90
CA ASN A 156 6.72 -53.26 -6.05
C ASN A 156 6.62 -52.39 -7.33
N GLU A 157 6.11 -52.96 -8.43
CA GLU A 157 5.85 -52.21 -9.66
C GLU A 157 4.74 -51.16 -9.45
N LEU A 158 3.63 -51.53 -8.79
CA LEU A 158 2.51 -50.65 -8.47
C LEU A 158 2.93 -49.47 -7.58
N ILE A 159 3.63 -49.75 -6.48
CA ILE A 159 4.08 -48.71 -5.55
C ILE A 159 5.13 -47.79 -6.20
N SER A 160 6.01 -48.33 -7.06
CA SER A 160 6.99 -47.53 -7.79
C SER A 160 6.34 -46.58 -8.79
N LYS A 161 5.36 -47.06 -9.56
CA LYS A 161 4.56 -46.23 -10.48
C LYS A 161 3.81 -45.14 -9.72
N THR A 162 3.07 -45.52 -8.66
CA THR A 162 2.28 -44.60 -7.84
C THR A 162 3.17 -43.53 -7.21
N THR A 163 4.31 -43.92 -6.63
CA THR A 163 5.29 -42.99 -6.05
C THR A 163 5.85 -42.02 -7.09
N SER A 164 6.19 -42.52 -8.30
CA SER A 164 6.70 -41.68 -9.39
C SER A 164 5.67 -40.64 -9.84
N TYR A 165 4.41 -41.04 -10.05
CA TYR A 165 3.33 -40.11 -10.44
C TYR A 165 3.05 -39.08 -9.35
N THR A 166 2.88 -39.51 -8.10
CA THR A 166 2.65 -38.58 -6.97
C THR A 166 3.81 -37.59 -6.83
N LYS A 167 5.06 -38.05 -6.98
CA LYS A 167 6.23 -37.17 -6.94
C LYS A 167 6.22 -36.13 -8.06
N GLU A 168 5.85 -36.51 -9.28
CA GLU A 168 5.74 -35.58 -10.40
C GLU A 168 4.72 -34.46 -10.12
N ILE A 169 3.53 -34.84 -9.61
CA ILE A 169 2.47 -33.89 -9.25
C ILE A 169 2.94 -32.95 -8.13
N VAL A 170 3.55 -33.48 -7.06
CA VAL A 170 4.08 -32.68 -5.94
C VAL A 170 5.19 -31.73 -6.39
N VAL A 171 6.07 -32.16 -7.30
CA VAL A 171 7.12 -31.29 -7.87
C VAL A 171 6.50 -30.16 -8.71
N LYS A 172 5.52 -30.46 -9.58
CA LYS A 172 4.77 -29.46 -10.35
C LYS A 172 4.09 -28.45 -9.42
N GLN A 173 3.42 -28.95 -8.37
CA GLN A 173 2.77 -28.13 -7.36
C GLN A 173 3.77 -27.17 -6.68
N LYS A 174 4.95 -27.67 -6.27
CA LYS A 174 5.99 -26.84 -5.65
C LYS A 174 6.51 -25.74 -6.58
N ILE A 175 6.68 -26.04 -7.87
CA ILE A 175 7.11 -25.06 -8.87
C ILE A 175 6.08 -23.93 -9.00
N ILE A 176 4.80 -24.29 -9.07
CA ILE A 176 3.71 -23.31 -9.19
C ILE A 176 3.61 -22.47 -7.92
N ILE A 177 3.61 -23.08 -6.72
CA ILE A 177 3.59 -22.35 -5.44
C ILE A 177 4.75 -21.33 -5.37
N ASN A 178 5.96 -21.73 -5.74
CA ASN A 178 7.11 -20.81 -5.74
C ASN A 178 6.94 -19.67 -6.75
N ARG A 179 6.38 -19.95 -7.93
CA ARG A 179 6.06 -18.92 -8.93
C ARG A 179 5.04 -17.93 -8.36
N VAL A 180 3.97 -18.41 -7.74
CA VAL A 180 2.95 -17.58 -7.09
C VAL A 180 3.59 -16.69 -6.02
N ILE A 181 4.36 -17.25 -5.09
CA ILE A 181 5.04 -16.49 -4.03
C ILE A 181 5.96 -15.40 -4.62
N ASN A 182 6.75 -15.73 -5.64
CA ASN A 182 7.64 -14.76 -6.29
C ASN A 182 6.86 -13.65 -6.99
N LEU A 183 5.77 -13.97 -7.69
CA LEU A 183 4.89 -12.97 -8.29
C LEU A 183 4.29 -12.06 -7.21
N PHE A 184 3.80 -12.62 -6.10
CA PHE A 184 3.32 -11.83 -4.96
C PHE A 184 4.37 -10.86 -4.42
N LEU A 185 5.61 -11.31 -4.24
CA LEU A 185 6.70 -10.47 -3.75
C LEU A 185 7.04 -9.34 -4.73
N VAL A 186 7.18 -9.64 -6.02
CA VAL A 186 7.50 -8.64 -7.05
C VAL A 186 6.38 -7.62 -7.20
N LEU A 187 5.13 -8.08 -7.26
CA LEU A 187 3.96 -7.21 -7.40
C LEU A 187 3.76 -6.35 -6.14
N GLY A 188 3.88 -6.93 -4.95
CA GLY A 188 3.82 -6.19 -3.68
C GLY A 188 4.91 -5.11 -3.59
N LEU A 189 6.14 -5.44 -3.95
CA LEU A 189 7.26 -4.48 -3.97
C LEU A 189 7.02 -3.37 -5.01
N SER A 190 6.45 -3.71 -6.18
CA SER A 190 6.13 -2.71 -7.21
C SER A 190 5.09 -1.68 -6.74
N ILE A 191 4.02 -2.11 -6.06
CA ILE A 191 3.03 -1.20 -5.46
C ILE A 191 3.69 -0.30 -4.44
N LEU A 192 4.56 -0.85 -3.59
CA LEU A 192 5.26 -0.08 -2.55
C LEU A 192 6.11 1.02 -3.20
N ILE A 193 6.91 0.68 -4.21
CA ILE A 193 7.74 1.65 -4.94
C ILE A 193 6.86 2.72 -5.60
N ILE A 194 5.78 2.33 -6.26
CA ILE A 194 4.84 3.26 -6.91
C ILE A 194 4.20 4.18 -5.87
N GLY A 195 3.80 3.66 -4.72
CA GLY A 195 3.25 4.43 -3.60
C GLY A 195 4.25 5.46 -3.07
N ILE A 196 5.52 5.10 -2.91
CA ILE A 196 6.59 6.04 -2.53
C ILE A 196 6.74 7.15 -3.59
N VAL A 197 6.84 6.77 -4.87
CA VAL A 197 7.01 7.73 -5.97
C VAL A 197 5.82 8.70 -6.04
N LEU A 198 4.59 8.19 -5.93
CA LEU A 198 3.37 9.01 -5.89
C LEU A 198 3.35 9.92 -4.67
N SER A 199 3.71 9.43 -3.49
CA SER A 199 3.78 10.24 -2.26
C SER A 199 4.78 11.39 -2.40
N LEU A 200 5.98 11.11 -2.91
CA LEU A 200 6.99 12.14 -3.19
C LEU A 200 6.53 13.13 -4.25
N PHE A 201 5.82 12.66 -5.27
CA PHE A 201 5.23 13.50 -6.31
C PHE A 201 4.18 14.45 -5.72
N LEU A 202 3.18 13.93 -5.00
CA LEU A 202 2.14 14.73 -4.34
C LEU A 202 2.74 15.72 -3.33
N SER A 203 3.76 15.30 -2.56
CA SER A 203 4.46 16.20 -1.63
C SER A 203 5.07 17.40 -2.37
N LYS A 204 5.68 17.18 -3.54
CA LYS A 204 6.26 18.26 -4.36
C LYS A 204 5.23 19.14 -5.06
N THR A 205 4.12 18.58 -5.55
CA THR A 205 3.13 19.32 -6.34
C THR A 205 2.03 19.96 -5.50
N ILE A 206 1.77 19.46 -4.28
CA ILE A 206 0.68 19.91 -3.41
C ILE A 206 1.26 20.42 -2.07
N SER A 207 1.86 19.54 -1.26
CA SER A 207 2.27 19.93 0.11
C SER A 207 3.30 21.07 0.14
N LYS A 208 4.31 21.05 -0.73
CA LYS A 208 5.35 22.09 -0.78
C LYS A 208 4.78 23.47 -1.18
N PRO A 209 4.03 23.61 -2.29
CA PRO A 209 3.36 24.87 -2.63
C PRO A 209 2.40 25.38 -1.55
N ILE A 210 1.60 24.51 -0.93
CA ILE A 210 0.71 24.90 0.19
C ILE A 210 1.53 25.40 1.38
N THR A 211 2.64 24.76 1.71
CA THR A 211 3.53 25.20 2.80
C THR A 211 4.16 26.56 2.49
N LYS A 212 4.56 26.80 1.23
CA LYS A 212 5.07 28.10 0.79
C LYS A 212 4.01 29.19 0.91
N LEU A 213 2.79 28.92 0.45
CA LEU A 213 1.65 29.82 0.59
C LEU A 213 1.41 30.18 2.07
N ARG A 214 1.28 29.17 2.93
CA ARG A 214 1.09 29.36 4.38
C ARG A 214 2.18 30.25 4.98
N ASN A 215 3.44 29.98 4.68
CA ASN A 215 4.55 30.73 5.26
C ASN A 215 4.55 32.20 4.79
N ALA A 216 4.30 32.45 3.51
CA ALA A 216 4.22 33.81 2.98
C ALA A 216 2.98 34.58 3.49
N SER A 217 1.83 33.93 3.60
CA SER A 217 0.63 34.52 4.23
C SER A 217 0.89 34.92 5.68
N ASN A 218 1.66 34.12 6.44
CA ASN A 218 2.07 34.48 7.80
C ASN A 218 2.99 35.72 7.84
N GLU A 219 3.90 35.87 6.87
CA GLU A 219 4.76 37.06 6.79
C GLU A 219 3.96 38.32 6.44
N ILE A 220 3.03 38.23 5.49
CA ILE A 220 2.09 39.31 5.16
C ILE A 220 1.26 39.68 6.40
N GLY A 221 0.77 38.70 7.17
CA GLY A 221 0.03 38.92 8.40
C GLY A 221 0.82 39.61 9.52
N LYS A 222 2.15 39.55 9.48
CA LYS A 222 3.05 40.29 10.40
C LYS A 222 3.41 41.69 9.89
N GLY A 223 2.87 42.11 8.75
CA GLY A 223 3.17 43.41 8.12
C GLY A 223 4.30 43.39 7.10
N ASN A 224 4.91 42.23 6.79
CA ASN A 224 5.92 42.14 5.73
C ASN A 224 5.24 42.01 4.36
N LEU A 225 4.85 43.13 3.77
CA LEU A 225 4.16 43.17 2.47
C LEU A 225 5.08 43.01 1.26
N ASP A 226 6.39 42.93 1.47
CA ASP A 226 7.37 42.63 0.42
C ASP A 226 7.53 41.13 0.15
N ALA A 227 6.99 40.28 1.02
CA ALA A 227 7.01 38.82 0.89
C ALA A 227 6.15 38.35 -0.30
N LYS A 228 6.76 38.17 -1.47
CA LYS A 228 6.10 37.66 -2.68
C LYS A 228 5.89 36.14 -2.62
N ILE A 229 4.71 35.69 -3.04
CA ILE A 229 4.40 34.26 -3.14
C ILE A 229 4.82 33.75 -4.52
N GLU A 230 5.88 32.94 -4.56
CA GLU A 230 6.37 32.34 -5.80
C GLU A 230 6.00 30.86 -5.88
N VAL A 231 4.83 30.63 -6.47
CA VAL A 231 4.29 29.29 -6.76
C VAL A 231 4.05 29.20 -8.26
N ASN A 232 4.81 28.35 -8.93
CA ASN A 232 4.67 28.07 -10.36
C ASN A 232 3.86 26.78 -10.54
N SER A 233 2.54 26.92 -10.46
CA SER A 233 1.57 25.85 -10.68
C SER A 233 0.47 26.35 -11.62
N GLY A 234 -0.04 25.48 -12.48
CA GLY A 234 -1.12 25.80 -13.43
C GLY A 234 -2.47 25.22 -13.00
N ASP A 235 -2.64 24.98 -11.71
CA ASP A 235 -3.82 24.41 -11.07
C ASP A 235 -4.40 25.38 -10.03
N GLU A 236 -5.35 24.93 -9.22
CA GLU A 236 -6.04 25.75 -8.23
C GLU A 236 -5.09 26.36 -7.18
N ILE A 237 -3.93 25.73 -6.92
CA ILE A 237 -2.90 26.31 -6.05
C ILE A 237 -2.22 27.51 -6.73
N GLY A 238 -2.01 27.45 -8.05
CA GLY A 238 -1.48 28.57 -8.83
C GLY A 238 -2.43 29.77 -8.82
N ASP A 239 -3.72 29.52 -9.03
CA ASP A 239 -4.76 30.54 -8.99
C ASP A 239 -4.88 31.18 -7.59
N LEU A 240 -4.78 30.35 -6.54
CA LEU A 240 -4.76 30.84 -5.16
C LEU A 240 -3.53 31.71 -4.88
N ALA A 241 -2.36 31.33 -5.37
CA ALA A 241 -1.13 32.11 -5.22
C ALA A 241 -1.20 33.46 -5.94
N LYS A 242 -1.83 33.50 -7.12
CA LYS A 242 -2.09 34.75 -7.84
C LYS A 242 -3.00 35.67 -7.03
N THR A 243 -4.12 35.13 -6.53
CA THR A 243 -5.10 35.87 -5.72
C THR A 243 -4.48 36.45 -4.45
N PHE A 244 -3.64 35.68 -3.75
CA PHE A 244 -2.92 36.17 -2.56
C PHE A 244 -1.91 37.28 -2.89
N ASN A 245 -1.20 37.17 -4.02
CA ASN A 245 -0.27 38.22 -4.45
C ASN A 245 -1.01 39.53 -4.80
N GLU A 246 -2.18 39.45 -5.42
CA GLU A 246 -3.02 40.62 -5.70
C GLU A 246 -3.46 41.29 -4.39
N MET A 247 -3.92 40.51 -3.41
CA MET A 247 -4.26 41.02 -2.07
C MET A 247 -3.07 41.70 -1.38
N ARG A 248 -1.88 41.09 -1.43
CA ARG A 248 -0.64 41.66 -0.88
C ARG A 248 -0.33 43.02 -1.50
N VAL A 249 -0.44 43.14 -2.83
CA VAL A 249 -0.19 44.41 -3.54
C VAL A 249 -1.20 45.48 -3.12
N GLN A 250 -2.49 45.13 -3.01
CA GLN A 250 -3.51 46.07 -2.55
C GLN A 250 -3.28 46.53 -1.11
N LEU A 251 -2.87 45.63 -0.22
CA LEU A 251 -2.50 45.98 1.16
C LEU A 251 -1.31 46.95 1.17
N LYS A 252 -0.28 46.69 0.35
CA LYS A 252 0.90 47.56 0.28
C LYS A 252 0.55 48.95 -0.22
N GLN A 253 -0.28 49.04 -1.26
CA GLN A 253 -0.75 50.33 -1.77
C GLN A 253 -1.57 51.12 -0.73
N ARG A 254 -2.39 50.43 0.08
CA ARG A 254 -3.14 51.08 1.17
C ARG A 254 -2.23 51.58 2.27
N GLU A 255 -1.19 50.82 2.64
CA GLU A 255 -0.20 51.24 3.62
C GLU A 255 0.61 52.44 3.13
N ASP A 256 1.12 52.37 1.89
CA ASP A 256 1.88 53.46 1.26
C ASP A 256 1.04 54.75 1.16
N GLN A 257 -0.26 54.62 0.83
CA GLN A 257 -1.16 55.76 0.80
C GLN A 257 -1.39 56.36 2.20
N ALA A 258 -1.61 55.51 3.21
CA ALA A 258 -1.79 55.96 4.59
C ALA A 258 -0.53 56.68 5.13
N VAL A 259 0.67 56.24 4.73
CA VAL A 259 1.93 56.91 5.07
C VAL A 259 2.00 58.29 4.41
N LYS A 260 1.69 58.40 3.11
CA LYS A 260 1.66 59.69 2.39
C LYS A 260 0.65 60.66 2.99
N ASP A 261 -0.57 60.21 3.26
CA ASP A 261 -1.62 61.03 3.88
C ASP A 261 -1.16 61.58 5.24
N ARG A 262 -0.43 60.77 6.02
CA ARG A 262 0.14 61.18 7.31
C ARG A 262 1.26 62.21 7.16
N GLU A 263 2.13 62.08 6.16
CA GLU A 263 3.18 63.07 5.86
C GLU A 263 2.59 64.40 5.39
N GLU A 264 1.59 64.37 4.51
CA GLU A 264 0.87 65.57 4.06
C GLU A 264 0.18 66.28 5.22
N LEU A 265 -0.49 65.53 6.11
CA LEU A 265 -1.10 66.07 7.31
C LEU A 265 -0.06 66.73 8.22
N LEU A 266 1.08 66.08 8.47
CA LEU A 266 2.18 66.63 9.27
C LEU A 266 2.76 67.91 8.65
N ASN A 267 2.99 67.93 7.35
CA ASN A 267 3.50 69.10 6.63
C ASN A 267 2.51 70.27 6.67
N SER A 268 1.21 69.98 6.49
CA SER A 268 0.13 70.95 6.62
C SER A 268 0.08 71.55 8.03
N LEU A 269 0.12 70.70 9.07
CA LEU A 269 0.16 71.14 10.48
C LEU A 269 1.40 71.99 10.78
N LEU A 270 2.58 71.60 10.31
CA LEU A 270 3.81 72.38 10.48
C LEU A 270 3.74 73.74 9.79
N SER A 271 3.17 73.81 8.58
CA SER A 271 2.99 75.07 7.85
C SER A 271 2.03 76.01 8.59
N ALA A 272 0.90 75.48 9.07
CA ALA A 272 -0.08 76.23 9.84
C ALA A 272 0.51 76.72 11.17
N PHE A 273 1.32 75.88 11.84
CA PHE A 273 2.01 76.25 13.08
C PHE A 273 3.05 77.36 12.86
N LYS A 274 3.88 77.24 11.81
CA LYS A 274 4.82 78.31 11.41
C LYS A 274 4.09 79.61 11.10
N GLY A 275 2.96 79.56 10.40
CA GLY A 275 2.12 80.73 10.13
C GLY A 275 1.61 81.40 11.42
N LYS A 276 1.10 80.61 12.38
CA LYS A 276 0.67 81.14 13.69
C LYS A 276 1.82 81.78 14.47
N LEU A 277 3.01 81.15 14.50
CA LEU A 277 4.19 81.72 15.15
C LEU A 277 4.64 83.02 14.48
N GLY A 278 4.65 83.08 13.14
CA GLY A 278 4.94 84.30 12.40
C GLY A 278 3.97 85.44 12.74
N ASN A 279 2.68 85.15 12.87
CA ASN A 279 1.68 86.12 13.30
C ASN A 279 1.93 86.60 14.74
N ILE A 280 2.22 85.70 15.68
CA ILE A 280 2.53 86.06 17.07
C ILE A 280 3.79 86.92 17.15
N ALA A 281 4.86 86.53 16.45
CA ALA A 281 6.10 87.30 16.39
C ALA A 281 5.86 88.71 15.82
N THR A 282 5.02 88.83 14.79
CA THR A 282 4.63 90.11 14.20
C THR A 282 3.83 90.97 15.18
N ILE A 283 2.89 90.39 15.92
CA ILE A 283 2.09 91.10 16.94
C ILE A 283 3.00 91.59 18.07
N LEU A 284 3.91 90.75 18.58
CA LEU A 284 4.86 91.11 19.63
C LEU A 284 5.83 92.20 19.17
N ALA A 285 6.40 92.07 17.97
CA ALA A 285 7.26 93.10 17.38
C ALA A 285 6.50 94.43 17.24
N ARG A 286 5.26 94.40 16.73
CA ARG A 286 4.41 95.59 16.60
C ARG A 286 4.11 96.22 17.96
N LYS A 287 3.80 95.43 19.00
CA LYS A 287 3.54 95.92 20.37
C LYS A 287 4.78 96.58 20.96
N ASN A 288 5.95 95.95 20.85
CA ASN A 288 7.21 96.50 21.36
C ASN A 288 7.62 97.78 20.63
N VAL A 289 7.48 97.81 19.30
CA VAL A 289 7.74 99.01 18.49
C VAL A 289 6.77 100.13 18.84
N LYS A 290 5.48 99.82 19.10
CA LYS A 290 4.50 100.78 19.58
C LYS A 290 4.94 101.40 20.91
N GLU A 291 5.32 100.58 21.89
CA GLU A 291 5.75 101.06 23.21
C GLU A 291 7.00 101.97 23.10
N LEU A 292 7.94 101.64 22.20
CA LEU A 292 9.10 102.48 21.90
C LEU A 292 8.71 103.82 21.26
N VAL A 293 7.76 103.81 20.31
CA VAL A 293 7.26 105.03 19.65
C VAL A 293 6.47 105.91 20.63
N GLU A 294 5.77 105.34 21.60
CA GLU A 294 5.11 106.10 22.67
C GLU A 294 6.13 106.78 23.59
N LYS A 295 7.19 106.07 23.99
CA LYS A 295 8.28 106.65 24.80
C LYS A 295 9.13 107.67 24.05
N ASN A 296 9.27 107.54 22.73
CA ASN A 296 9.98 108.49 21.89
C ASN A 296 9.34 108.64 20.50
N PRO A 297 8.50 109.66 20.29
CA PRO A 297 7.75 109.86 19.05
C PRO A 297 8.61 110.02 17.79
N ARG A 298 9.91 110.38 17.92
CA ARG A 298 10.81 110.53 16.77
C ARG A 298 11.16 109.18 16.13
N ILE A 299 11.02 108.07 16.85
CA ILE A 299 11.30 106.71 16.35
C ILE A 299 10.43 106.36 15.14
N ILE A 300 9.22 106.94 15.02
CA ILE A 300 8.33 106.65 13.88
C ILE A 300 8.94 107.01 12.51
N LYS A 301 9.89 107.96 12.47
CA LYS A 301 10.54 108.43 11.24
C LYS A 301 11.62 107.49 10.71
N ILE A 302 12.13 106.59 11.54
CA ILE A 302 13.15 105.60 11.17
C ILE A 302 12.56 104.21 10.97
N LEU A 303 11.25 104.04 11.19
CA LEU A 303 10.56 102.79 10.93
C LEU A 303 10.31 102.58 9.43
N PRO A 304 10.27 101.32 8.96
CA PRO A 304 9.82 101.01 7.60
C PRO A 304 8.43 101.65 7.31
N PRO A 305 8.21 102.23 6.12
CA PRO A 305 6.99 102.99 5.80
C PRO A 305 5.68 102.21 6.05
N SER A 306 5.68 100.90 5.82
CA SER A 306 4.54 100.01 6.06
C SER A 306 4.17 99.91 7.55
N LEU A 307 5.18 99.79 8.42
CA LEU A 307 5.01 99.69 9.86
C LEU A 307 4.61 101.05 10.45
N ALA A 308 5.26 102.14 10.03
CA ALA A 308 4.92 103.51 10.42
C ALA A 308 3.47 103.86 10.07
N LYS A 309 3.01 103.51 8.86
CA LYS A 309 1.63 103.73 8.41
C LYS A 309 0.61 102.92 9.23
N SER A 310 0.93 101.68 9.60
CA SER A 310 0.04 100.82 10.41
C SER A 310 -0.13 101.33 11.86
N ILE A 311 0.96 101.79 12.49
CA ILE A 311 0.93 102.36 13.84
C ILE A 311 0.19 103.71 13.85
N LYS A 312 0.37 104.53 12.81
CA LYS A 312 -0.31 105.81 12.67
C LYS A 312 -1.83 105.66 12.48
N LYS A 313 -2.25 104.78 11.56
CA LYS A 313 -3.66 104.49 11.29
C LYS A 313 -4.40 103.95 12.52
N GLU A 314 -3.73 103.14 13.35
CA GLU A 314 -4.30 102.60 14.59
C GLU A 314 -4.37 103.65 15.72
N ARG A 315 -3.40 104.58 15.77
CA ARG A 315 -3.48 105.77 16.63
C ARG A 315 -4.67 106.66 16.27
N GLU A 316 -4.87 106.90 14.98
CA GLU A 316 -6.01 107.67 14.44
C GLU A 316 -7.34 106.98 14.79
N LEU A 317 -7.42 105.64 14.66
CA LEU A 317 -8.61 104.87 15.02
C LEU A 317 -8.92 104.92 16.53
N ASN A 318 -7.91 104.81 17.39
CA ASN A 318 -8.10 104.89 18.84
C ASN A 318 -8.53 106.29 19.29
N GLN A 319 -8.09 107.34 18.59
CA GLN A 319 -8.56 108.71 18.85
C GLN A 319 -10.05 108.87 18.48
N GLU A 320 -10.53 108.24 17.40
CA GLU A 320 -11.96 108.21 17.04
C GLU A 320 -12.85 107.44 18.05
N PHE A 321 -12.29 106.47 18.79
CA PHE A 321 -13.03 105.70 19.80
C PHE A 321 -13.03 106.35 21.20
N GLU A 322 -12.09 107.23 21.51
CA GLU A 322 -12.09 108.01 22.76
C GLU A 322 -12.93 109.31 22.66
N GLU A 323 -13.35 109.71 21.46
CA GLU A 323 -14.21 110.89 21.20
C GLU A 323 -15.72 110.57 21.09
N LYS A 324 -16.16 109.36 21.46
CA LYS A 324 -17.58 108.94 21.52
C LYS A 324 -17.96 108.41 22.90
#